data_AF-A0A7C9PXT2-F1
#
_entry.id   AF-A0A7C9PXT2-F1
#
_cell.length_a   1.000
_cell.length_b   1.000
_cell.length_c   1.000
_cell.angle_alpha   90.00
_cell.angle_beta   90.00
_cell.angle_gamma   90.00
#
_symmetry.space_group_name_H-M   'P 1'
#
loop_
_entity.id
_entity.type
_entity.pdbx_description
1 polymer ?
#
loop_
_entity_poly.entity_id
_entity_poly.type
_entity_poly.pdbx_seq_one_letter_code
_entity_poly.pdbx_strand_id
1 'polypeptide(L)'
;MPIEARGTPIFDEKGNIAYAIVALQDITERKKAEAQRGEFVRELFELNSSYERFIPRQFLQILGKNSILDVQLGDQVQQEMSVLFSDIRSFTTLSESMTPAENFKFINSYLSCMEPLIRENQGFIDKYIGDAIMALFSGEADNSVQAAIAMLHRLKEYNQGRRRAGYAPIAIGIGINTGSLMLGTVGGYNRMDGTVISDAVNLASRLESLTKKYGVNLLISHQTFAKLGNANQYNIRLIDRVTVKGKSKPVAVFEVFDGDEAEILEGKLETQTIFEEALFLYYVHNFKEATQRFQDCLTVNPRDKVAQIYLERCQQHLI
;
A
#
# COMPACT_ATOMS: atom_id res chain seq x y z
N MET A 1 16.15 -14.88 51.31
CA MET A 1 15.40 -13.74 51.85
C MET A 1 16.15 -12.48 51.45
N PRO A 2 15.68 -11.71 50.45
CA PRO A 2 16.28 -10.42 50.13
C PRO A 2 16.10 -9.48 51.32
N ILE A 3 17.18 -8.85 51.76
CA ILE A 3 17.22 -7.95 52.91
C ILE A 3 17.81 -6.63 52.45
N GLU A 4 17.15 -5.52 52.77
CA GLU A 4 17.73 -4.18 52.63
C GLU A 4 18.37 -3.80 53.97
N ALA A 5 19.65 -3.43 53.94
CA ALA A 5 20.39 -3.01 55.13
C ALA A 5 20.73 -1.51 55.02
N ARG A 6 20.40 -0.74 56.06
CA ARG A 6 20.85 0.65 56.18
C ARG A 6 21.68 0.80 57.43
N GLY A 7 22.92 1.24 57.26
CA GLY A 7 23.87 1.48 58.34
C GLY A 7 24.06 2.98 58.56
N THR A 8 23.94 3.43 59.81
CA THR A 8 24.38 4.77 60.21
C THR A 8 25.61 4.63 61.11
N PRO A 9 26.79 5.11 60.69
CA PRO A 9 27.99 5.07 61.52
C PRO A 9 27.89 6.08 62.67
N ILE A 10 28.40 5.69 63.83
CA ILE A 10 28.54 6.53 65.02
C ILE A 10 30.03 6.75 65.25
N PHE A 11 30.44 8.02 65.26
CA PHE A 11 31.85 8.42 65.38
C PHE A 11 32.24 8.73 66.84
N ASP A 12 33.48 8.46 67.21
CA ASP A 12 34.08 8.88 68.48
C ASP A 12 34.46 10.38 68.47
N GLU A 13 34.91 10.89 69.62
CA GLU A 13 35.35 12.29 69.78
C GLU A 13 36.58 12.66 68.92
N LYS A 14 37.28 11.67 68.37
CA LYS A 14 38.42 11.86 67.44
C LYS A 14 37.99 11.76 65.97
N GLY A 15 36.70 11.56 65.69
CA GLY A 15 36.14 11.46 64.34
C GLY A 15 36.29 10.07 63.69
N ASN A 16 36.66 9.03 64.43
CA ASN A 16 36.74 7.66 63.92
C ASN A 16 35.43 6.92 64.16
N ILE A 17 35.05 5.99 63.28
CA ILE A 17 33.83 5.17 63.48
C ILE A 17 34.04 4.26 64.70
N ALA A 18 33.26 4.48 65.75
CA ALA A 18 33.28 3.67 66.97
C ALA A 18 32.28 2.50 66.90
N TYR A 19 31.06 2.77 66.43
CA TYR A 19 29.99 1.78 66.30
C TYR A 19 29.16 2.07 65.04
N ALA A 20 28.30 1.13 64.63
CA ALA A 20 27.32 1.37 63.59
C ALA A 20 25.97 0.78 63.99
N ILE A 21 24.89 1.52 63.77
CA ILE A 21 23.53 0.99 63.88
C ILE A 21 23.12 0.49 62.50
N VAL A 22 22.83 -0.80 62.40
CA VAL A 22 22.38 -1.45 61.18
C VAL A 22 20.92 -1.85 61.34
N ALA A 23 20.04 -1.26 60.52
CA ALA A 23 18.67 -1.71 60.38
C ALA A 23 18.58 -2.70 59.21
N LEU A 24 18.01 -3.87 59.46
CA LEU A 24 17.76 -4.90 58.45
C LEU A 24 16.25 -5.02 58.24
N GLN A 25 15.81 -4.90 56.99
CA GLN A 25 14.41 -5.06 56.61
C GLN A 25 14.26 -6.22 55.62
N ASP A 26 13.37 -7.17 55.93
CA ASP A 26 12.95 -8.19 54.96
C ASP A 26 12.13 -7.51 53.85
N ILE A 27 12.61 -7.62 52.61
CA ILE A 27 11.98 -7.04 51.43
C ILE A 27 11.42 -8.13 50.51
N THR A 28 11.20 -9.35 51.01
CA THR A 28 10.70 -10.49 50.22
C THR A 28 9.37 -10.16 49.55
N GLU A 29 8.40 -9.60 50.28
CA GLU A 29 7.10 -9.22 49.68
C GLU A 29 7.24 -8.08 48.67
N ARG A 30 8.04 -7.05 48.99
CA ARG A 30 8.29 -5.93 48.07
C ARG A 30 8.92 -6.42 46.76
N LYS A 31 9.92 -7.31 46.84
CA LYS A 31 10.59 -7.91 45.67
C LYS A 31 9.65 -8.80 44.86
N LYS A 32 8.77 -9.56 45.52
CA LYS A 32 7.72 -10.35 44.83
C LYS A 32 6.73 -9.43 44.10
N ALA A 33 6.26 -8.37 44.74
CA ALA A 33 5.36 -7.40 44.12
C ALA A 33 6.01 -6.65 42.95
N GLU A 34 7.29 -6.26 43.07
CA GLU A 34 8.07 -5.66 41.98
C GLU A 34 8.18 -6.62 40.78
N ALA A 35 8.48 -7.90 41.03
CA ALA A 35 8.57 -8.91 39.98
C ALA A 35 7.21 -9.15 39.29
N GLN A 36 6.14 -9.33 40.06
CA GLN A 36 4.78 -9.48 39.54
C GLN A 36 4.33 -8.26 38.72
N ARG A 37 4.65 -7.04 39.18
CA ARG A 37 4.36 -5.82 38.43
C ARG A 37 5.16 -5.77 37.12
N GLY A 38 6.42 -6.20 37.15
CA GLY A 38 7.25 -6.31 35.95
C GLY A 38 6.68 -7.29 34.92
N GLU A 39 6.25 -8.47 35.37
CA GLU A 39 5.58 -9.46 34.54
C GLU A 39 4.26 -8.92 33.95
N PHE A 40 3.41 -8.31 34.78
CA PHE A 40 2.14 -7.74 34.33
C PHE A 40 2.32 -6.63 33.29
N VAL A 41 3.28 -5.72 33.50
CA VAL A 41 3.60 -4.65 32.54
C VAL A 41 4.09 -5.25 31.22
N ARG A 42 4.91 -6.30 31.27
CA ARG A 42 5.39 -6.99 30.07
C ARG A 42 4.24 -7.66 29.32
N GLU A 43 3.36 -8.36 30.02
CA GLU A 43 2.19 -9.02 29.43
C GLU A 43 1.26 -7.99 28.76
N LEU A 44 0.99 -6.86 29.42
CA LEU A 44 0.23 -5.76 28.83
C LEU A 44 0.89 -5.21 27.56
N PHE A 45 2.22 -5.10 27.54
CA PHE A 45 2.94 -4.63 26.36
C PHE A 45 2.87 -5.62 25.19
N GLU A 46 3.03 -6.92 25.46
CA GLU A 46 2.90 -7.99 24.45
C GLU A 46 1.46 -8.06 23.89
N LEU A 47 0.47 -7.88 24.76
CA LEU A 47 -0.95 -7.82 24.37
C LEU A 47 -1.23 -6.59 23.49
N ASN A 48 -0.80 -5.41 23.90
CA ASN A 48 -1.01 -4.18 23.14
C ASN A 48 -0.30 -4.23 21.77
N SER A 49 0.95 -4.72 21.74
CA SER A 49 1.71 -4.93 20.50
C SER A 49 1.02 -5.92 19.55
N SER A 50 0.28 -6.89 20.09
CA SER A 50 -0.52 -7.81 19.29
C SER A 50 -1.77 -7.14 18.72
N TYR A 51 -2.46 -6.31 19.50
CA TYR A 51 -3.61 -5.53 19.05
C TYR A 51 -3.26 -4.52 17.95
N GLU A 52 -2.09 -3.88 18.03
CA GLU A 52 -1.60 -2.96 17.00
C GLU A 52 -1.38 -3.61 15.63
N ARG A 53 -1.24 -4.94 15.54
CA ARG A 53 -1.19 -5.65 14.25
C ARG A 53 -2.52 -5.64 13.52
N PHE A 54 -3.61 -5.39 14.24
CA PHE A 54 -4.97 -5.37 13.71
C PHE A 54 -5.53 -3.96 13.53
N ILE A 55 -4.87 -2.94 14.12
CA ILE A 55 -5.25 -1.53 13.97
C ILE A 55 -3.99 -0.73 13.62
N PRO A 56 -3.84 -0.25 12.37
CA PRO A 56 -2.66 0.50 11.96
C PRO A 56 -2.45 1.74 12.86
N ARG A 57 -1.25 1.92 13.41
CA ARG A 57 -0.94 3.13 14.23
C ARG A 57 -1.16 4.42 13.46
N GLN A 58 -0.91 4.39 12.15
CA GLN A 58 -1.12 5.52 11.25
C GLN A 58 -2.61 5.93 11.19
N PHE A 59 -3.54 4.98 11.30
CA PHE A 59 -4.97 5.28 11.39
C PHE A 59 -5.29 6.13 12.63
N LEU A 60 -4.71 5.78 13.79
CA LEU A 60 -4.86 6.55 15.03
C LEU A 60 -4.27 7.96 14.89
N GLN A 61 -3.07 8.06 14.31
CA GLN A 61 -2.41 9.34 14.09
C GLN A 61 -3.23 10.27 13.18
N ILE A 62 -3.82 9.72 12.11
CA ILE A 62 -4.68 10.48 11.19
C ILE A 62 -5.96 10.95 11.89
N LEU A 63 -6.53 10.13 12.79
CA LEU A 63 -7.65 10.54 13.64
C LEU A 63 -7.25 11.54 14.76
N GLY A 64 -5.98 11.89 14.88
CA GLY A 64 -5.48 12.75 15.97
C GLY A 64 -5.55 12.11 17.35
N LYS A 65 -5.44 10.77 17.42
CA LYS A 65 -5.52 9.98 18.64
C LYS A 65 -4.15 9.42 19.02
N ASN A 66 -3.83 9.46 20.30
CA ASN A 66 -2.56 8.93 20.82
C ASN A 66 -2.67 7.46 21.24
N SER A 67 -3.89 7.01 21.54
CA SER A 67 -4.18 5.65 21.96
C SER A 67 -5.46 5.12 21.31
N ILE A 68 -5.54 3.80 21.14
CA ILE A 68 -6.78 3.12 20.79
C ILE A 68 -7.89 3.36 21.82
N LEU A 69 -7.52 3.65 23.08
CA LEU A 69 -8.47 3.98 24.15
C LEU A 69 -9.19 5.32 23.91
N ASP A 70 -8.63 6.20 23.08
CA ASP A 70 -9.20 7.51 22.77
C ASP A 70 -10.17 7.46 21.58
N VAL A 71 -10.26 6.31 20.92
CA VAL A 71 -11.10 6.09 19.74
C VAL A 71 -12.53 5.78 20.15
N GLN A 72 -13.47 6.57 19.65
CA GLN A 72 -14.90 6.42 19.87
C GLN A 72 -15.62 6.07 18.56
N LEU A 73 -16.80 5.47 18.68
CA LEU A 73 -17.65 5.19 17.52
C LEU A 73 -18.08 6.51 16.85
N GLY A 74 -17.84 6.62 15.55
CA GLY A 74 -18.18 7.82 14.77
C GLY A 74 -17.06 8.87 14.72
N ASP A 75 -15.92 8.62 15.37
CA ASP A 75 -14.71 9.41 15.13
C ASP A 75 -14.38 9.37 13.63
N GLN A 76 -14.21 10.54 13.03
CA GLN A 76 -13.93 10.66 11.62
C GLN A 76 -13.07 11.89 11.31
N VAL A 77 -12.33 11.81 10.23
CA VAL A 77 -11.54 12.91 9.68
C VAL A 77 -11.65 12.91 8.16
N GLN A 78 -11.85 14.10 7.60
CA GLN A 78 -11.77 14.31 6.17
C GLN A 78 -10.33 14.67 5.79
N GLN A 79 -9.74 13.93 4.88
CA GLN A 79 -8.40 14.21 4.38
C GLN A 79 -8.28 13.90 2.90
N GLU A 80 -7.47 14.67 2.18
CA GLU A 80 -7.03 14.31 0.83
C GLU A 80 -5.88 13.32 0.94
N MET A 81 -6.01 12.15 0.31
CA MET A 81 -5.02 11.08 0.35
C MET A 81 -4.93 10.39 -1.00
N SER A 82 -3.80 9.75 -1.27
CA SER A 82 -3.69 8.76 -2.35
C SER A 82 -4.11 7.39 -1.84
N VAL A 83 -4.98 6.73 -2.60
CA VAL A 83 -5.43 5.36 -2.36
C VAL A 83 -4.82 4.46 -3.41
N LEU A 84 -4.13 3.41 -2.97
CA LEU A 84 -3.54 2.38 -3.81
C LEU A 84 -4.32 1.08 -3.63
N PHE A 85 -4.76 0.49 -4.72
CA PHE A 85 -5.22 -0.89 -4.78
C PHE A 85 -4.23 -1.72 -5.59
N SER A 86 -3.87 -2.89 -5.08
CA SER A 86 -3.09 -3.88 -5.82
C SER A 86 -3.77 -5.24 -5.73
N ASP A 87 -3.82 -5.99 -6.82
CA ASP A 87 -4.39 -7.35 -6.86
C ASP A 87 -3.54 -8.30 -7.70
N ILE A 88 -3.53 -9.61 -7.38
CA ILE A 88 -2.78 -10.60 -8.18
C ILE A 88 -3.62 -11.01 -9.39
N ARG A 89 -3.02 -10.89 -10.57
CA ARG A 89 -3.67 -11.29 -11.82
C ARG A 89 -3.96 -12.78 -11.82
N SER A 90 -5.22 -13.12 -12.11
CA SER A 90 -5.69 -14.50 -12.21
C SER A 90 -5.48 -15.30 -10.91
N PHE A 91 -5.58 -14.64 -9.76
CA PHE A 91 -5.42 -15.29 -8.45
C PHE A 91 -6.39 -16.45 -8.23
N THR A 92 -7.66 -16.32 -8.63
CA THR A 92 -8.64 -17.42 -8.51
C THR A 92 -8.13 -18.70 -9.16
N THR A 93 -7.70 -18.62 -10.43
CA THR A 93 -7.14 -19.75 -11.17
C THR A 93 -5.85 -20.28 -10.52
N LEU A 94 -5.00 -19.40 -9.99
CA LEU A 94 -3.80 -19.80 -9.27
C LEU A 94 -4.16 -20.59 -7.99
N SER A 95 -5.13 -20.09 -7.23
CA SER A 95 -5.57 -20.66 -5.95
C SER A 95 -6.26 -22.01 -6.09
N GLU A 96 -6.95 -22.27 -7.21
CA GLU A 96 -7.58 -23.57 -7.51
C GLU A 96 -6.56 -24.71 -7.62
N SER A 97 -5.30 -24.39 -7.92
CA SER A 97 -4.22 -25.38 -7.98
C SER A 97 -3.54 -25.65 -6.63
N MET A 98 -3.94 -24.96 -5.57
CA MET A 98 -3.31 -25.01 -4.24
C MET A 98 -4.25 -25.62 -3.20
N THR A 99 -3.69 -26.35 -2.23
CA THR A 99 -4.42 -26.65 -1.00
C THR A 99 -4.68 -25.35 -0.20
N PRO A 100 -5.69 -25.30 0.67
CA PRO A 100 -5.93 -24.11 1.50
C PRO A 100 -4.70 -23.68 2.31
N ALA A 101 -3.93 -24.62 2.85
CA ALA A 101 -2.72 -24.33 3.62
C ALA A 101 -1.60 -23.73 2.75
N GLU A 102 -1.44 -24.21 1.51
CA GLU A 102 -0.49 -23.63 0.55
C GLU A 102 -0.93 -22.23 0.13
N ASN A 103 -2.22 -22.03 -0.12
CA ASN A 103 -2.75 -20.72 -0.48
C ASN A 103 -2.50 -19.69 0.64
N PHE A 104 -2.77 -20.06 1.90
CA PHE A 104 -2.46 -19.19 3.05
C PHE A 104 -0.96 -18.86 3.16
N LYS A 105 -0.07 -19.85 2.97
CA LYS A 105 1.37 -19.62 2.96
C LYS A 105 1.80 -18.70 1.82
N PHE A 106 1.20 -18.88 0.64
CA PHE A 106 1.46 -18.08 -0.54
C PHE A 106 1.06 -16.61 -0.32
N ILE A 107 -0.18 -16.35 0.10
CA ILE A 107 -0.65 -14.99 0.39
C ILE A 107 0.27 -14.31 1.40
N ASN A 108 0.55 -14.95 2.55
CA ASN A 108 1.41 -14.35 3.57
C ASN A 108 2.84 -14.08 3.07
N SER A 109 3.40 -14.98 2.26
CA SER A 109 4.71 -14.79 1.62
C SER A 109 4.71 -13.63 0.62
N TYR A 110 3.65 -13.47 -0.16
CA TYR A 110 3.50 -12.36 -1.09
C TYR A 110 3.33 -11.02 -0.33
N LEU A 111 2.39 -10.97 0.61
CA LEU A 111 2.08 -9.76 1.38
C LEU A 111 3.30 -9.27 2.19
N SER A 112 4.06 -10.18 2.81
CA SER A 112 5.30 -9.83 3.53
C SER A 112 6.39 -9.22 2.64
N CYS A 113 6.34 -9.44 1.32
CA CYS A 113 7.26 -8.80 0.37
C CYS A 113 6.79 -7.39 -0.03
N MET A 114 5.49 -7.14 -0.01
CA MET A 114 4.87 -5.90 -0.50
C MET A 114 4.65 -4.86 0.60
N GLU A 115 4.26 -5.29 1.81
CA GLU A 115 4.02 -4.41 2.96
C GLU A 115 5.19 -3.45 3.26
N PRO A 116 6.47 -3.90 3.30
CA PRO A 116 7.57 -3.00 3.62
C PRO A 116 7.69 -1.84 2.64
N LEU A 117 7.40 -2.07 1.35
CA LEU A 117 7.53 -1.07 0.29
C LEU A 117 6.49 0.04 0.42
N ILE A 118 5.28 -0.31 0.83
CA ILE A 118 4.22 0.67 1.14
C ILE A 118 4.66 1.53 2.33
N ARG A 119 5.18 0.90 3.38
CA ARG A 119 5.63 1.59 4.61
C ARG A 119 6.84 2.47 4.39
N GLU A 120 7.84 2.00 3.64
CA GLU A 120 9.06 2.75 3.28
C GLU A 120 8.74 4.03 2.51
N ASN A 121 7.66 4.01 1.73
CA ASN A 121 7.12 5.16 1.00
C ASN A 121 6.01 5.88 1.79
N GLN A 122 6.06 5.86 3.13
CA GLN A 122 5.15 6.62 4.01
C GLN A 122 3.66 6.29 3.86
N GLY A 123 3.33 5.13 3.30
CA GLY A 123 1.97 4.59 3.27
C GLY A 123 1.70 3.66 4.44
N PHE A 124 0.42 3.31 4.61
CA PHE A 124 0.01 2.21 5.49
C PHE A 124 -1.08 1.39 4.82
N ILE A 125 -1.13 0.11 5.17
CA ILE A 125 -2.17 -0.80 4.70
C ILE A 125 -3.39 -0.59 5.57
N ASP A 126 -4.51 -0.23 4.92
CA ASP A 126 -5.80 -0.11 5.57
C ASP A 126 -6.38 -1.52 5.81
N LYS A 127 -6.41 -2.34 4.75
CA LYS A 127 -6.82 -3.75 4.85
C LYS A 127 -6.32 -4.59 3.69
N TYR A 128 -6.32 -5.90 3.93
CA TYR A 128 -6.20 -6.93 2.90
C TYR A 128 -7.60 -7.42 2.50
N ILE A 129 -7.82 -7.62 1.20
CA ILE A 129 -9.08 -8.12 0.65
C ILE A 129 -8.76 -9.37 -0.18
N GLY A 130 -8.63 -10.51 0.50
CA GLY A 130 -8.08 -11.71 -0.13
C GLY A 130 -6.60 -11.53 -0.42
N ASP A 131 -6.22 -11.58 -1.69
CA ASP A 131 -4.88 -11.27 -2.20
C ASP A 131 -4.66 -9.79 -2.56
N ALA A 132 -5.74 -9.00 -2.54
CA ALA A 132 -5.66 -7.57 -2.80
C ALA A 132 -5.19 -6.78 -1.58
N ILE A 133 -4.42 -5.72 -1.85
CA ILE A 133 -3.92 -4.76 -0.87
C ILE A 133 -4.62 -3.42 -1.10
N MET A 134 -5.22 -2.87 -0.05
CA MET A 134 -5.66 -1.47 -0.01
C MET A 134 -4.74 -0.67 0.92
N ALA A 135 -4.07 0.34 0.36
CA ALA A 135 -3.15 1.19 1.10
C ALA A 135 -3.47 2.68 0.93
N LEU A 136 -3.13 3.46 1.93
CA LEU A 136 -3.43 4.89 2.03
C LEU A 136 -2.15 5.67 2.28
N PHE A 137 -2.06 6.84 1.64
CA PHE A 137 -0.92 7.76 1.73
C PHE A 137 -1.45 9.16 2.03
N SER A 138 -1.14 9.69 3.22
CA SER A 138 -1.53 11.03 3.68
C SER A 138 -0.63 12.16 3.17
N GLY A 139 0.54 11.81 2.61
CA GLY A 139 1.54 12.75 2.10
C GLY A 139 1.38 13.06 0.61
N GLU A 140 2.51 13.26 -0.06
CA GLU A 140 2.56 13.57 -1.49
C GLU A 140 2.05 12.41 -2.35
N ALA A 141 1.49 12.72 -3.52
CA ALA A 141 1.03 11.68 -4.44
C ALA A 141 2.19 10.78 -4.92
N ASP A 142 3.39 11.36 -5.03
CA ASP A 142 4.64 10.68 -5.36
C ASP A 142 4.91 9.45 -4.50
N ASN A 143 4.66 9.53 -3.19
CA ASN A 143 4.82 8.41 -2.26
C ASN A 143 4.06 7.16 -2.74
N SER A 144 2.82 7.33 -3.20
CA SER A 144 2.02 6.20 -3.69
C SER A 144 2.51 5.63 -5.02
N VAL A 145 3.01 6.49 -5.92
CA VAL A 145 3.56 6.07 -7.22
C VAL A 145 4.90 5.35 -7.03
N GLN A 146 5.78 5.89 -6.18
CA GLN A 146 7.06 5.28 -5.84
C GLN A 146 6.87 3.93 -5.14
N ALA A 147 5.91 3.81 -4.22
CA ALA A 147 5.53 2.55 -3.61
C ALA A 147 5.13 1.51 -4.66
N ALA A 148 4.27 1.89 -5.61
CA ALA A 148 3.81 1.00 -6.67
C ALA A 148 4.93 0.55 -7.61
N ILE A 149 5.83 1.46 -8.01
CA ILE A 149 7.00 1.13 -8.82
C ILE A 149 7.91 0.16 -8.06
N ALA A 150 8.18 0.43 -6.78
CA ALA A 150 8.98 -0.45 -5.94
C ALA A 150 8.34 -1.84 -5.78
N MET A 151 7.01 -1.92 -5.63
CA MET A 151 6.27 -3.19 -5.59
C MET A 151 6.45 -3.99 -6.89
N LEU A 152 6.38 -3.34 -8.05
CA LEU A 152 6.60 -4.00 -9.34
C LEU A 152 8.04 -4.50 -9.50
N HIS A 153 9.04 -3.74 -9.03
CA HIS A 153 10.43 -4.18 -9.03
C HIS A 153 10.67 -5.35 -8.08
N ARG A 154 10.18 -5.29 -6.84
CA ARG A 154 10.26 -6.40 -5.88
C ARG A 154 9.53 -7.65 -6.38
N LEU A 155 8.43 -7.50 -7.11
CA LEU A 155 7.72 -8.63 -7.71
C LEU A 155 8.59 -9.39 -8.71
N LYS A 156 9.46 -8.71 -9.46
CA LYS A 156 10.43 -9.37 -10.37
C LYS A 156 11.37 -10.29 -9.58
N GLU A 157 11.91 -9.80 -8.46
CA GLU A 157 12.77 -10.58 -7.56
C GLU A 157 12.02 -11.77 -6.94
N TYR A 158 10.80 -11.51 -6.44
CA TYR A 158 9.92 -12.54 -5.89
C TYR A 158 9.66 -13.66 -6.90
N ASN A 159 9.38 -13.29 -8.16
CA ASN A 159 9.16 -14.24 -9.25
C ASN A 159 10.40 -15.06 -9.62
N GLN A 160 11.61 -14.52 -9.47
CA GLN A 160 12.83 -15.33 -9.63
C GLN A 160 12.91 -16.42 -8.56
N GLY A 161 12.56 -16.08 -7.31
CA GLY A 161 12.46 -17.06 -6.22
C GLY A 161 11.42 -18.14 -6.50
N ARG A 162 10.23 -17.75 -6.97
CA ARG A 162 9.16 -18.68 -7.38
C ARG A 162 9.62 -19.65 -8.47
N ARG A 163 10.27 -19.14 -9.52
CA ARG A 163 10.79 -19.97 -10.62
C ARG A 163 11.82 -20.99 -10.13
N ARG A 164 12.74 -20.60 -9.24
CA ARG A 164 13.71 -21.52 -8.63
C ARG A 164 13.05 -22.63 -7.81
N ALA A 165 11.90 -22.34 -7.20
CA ALA A 165 11.10 -23.29 -6.45
C ALA A 165 10.10 -24.09 -7.32
N GLY A 166 10.12 -23.93 -8.65
CA GLY A 166 9.22 -24.65 -9.56
C GLY A 166 7.82 -24.06 -9.69
N TYR A 167 7.56 -22.87 -9.13
CA TYR A 167 6.26 -22.20 -9.24
C TYR A 167 6.22 -21.23 -10.42
N ALA A 168 5.04 -21.08 -11.02
CA ALA A 168 4.79 -20.07 -12.05
C ALA A 168 4.95 -18.65 -11.46
N PRO A 169 5.52 -17.70 -12.24
CA PRO A 169 5.56 -16.30 -11.86
C PRO A 169 4.14 -15.73 -11.79
N ILE A 170 3.96 -14.69 -10.97
CA ILE A 170 2.71 -13.95 -10.85
C ILE A 170 2.87 -12.54 -11.42
N ALA A 171 1.75 -11.91 -11.74
CA ALA A 171 1.69 -10.50 -12.12
C ALA A 171 0.67 -9.80 -11.23
N ILE A 172 0.83 -8.49 -11.04
CA ILE A 172 -0.10 -7.68 -10.24
C ILE A 172 -0.63 -6.52 -11.09
N GLY A 173 -1.86 -6.11 -10.81
CA GLY A 173 -2.41 -4.84 -11.26
C GLY A 173 -2.38 -3.85 -10.11
N ILE A 174 -1.98 -2.61 -10.37
CA ILE A 174 -2.00 -1.52 -9.38
C ILE A 174 -2.81 -0.33 -9.92
N GLY A 175 -3.75 0.15 -9.12
CA GLY A 175 -4.55 1.34 -9.40
C GLY A 175 -4.40 2.38 -8.30
N ILE A 176 -4.12 3.63 -8.68
CA ILE A 176 -3.96 4.74 -7.74
C ILE A 176 -4.90 5.90 -8.09
N ASN A 177 -5.61 6.38 -7.08
CA ASN A 177 -6.36 7.64 -7.18
C ASN A 177 -6.12 8.52 -5.96
N THR A 178 -5.99 9.82 -6.19
CA THR A 178 -5.85 10.84 -5.15
C THR A 178 -7.17 11.60 -5.01
N GLY A 179 -7.61 11.83 -3.78
CA GLY A 179 -8.81 12.64 -3.55
C GLY A 179 -9.22 12.71 -2.09
N SER A 180 -10.20 13.56 -1.82
CA SER A 180 -10.80 13.71 -0.51
C SER A 180 -11.51 12.42 -0.10
N LEU A 181 -11.23 11.94 1.11
CA LEU A 181 -11.85 10.77 1.71
C LEU A 181 -12.20 11.02 3.18
N MET A 182 -13.19 10.26 3.66
CA MET A 182 -13.54 10.22 5.08
C MET A 182 -12.94 8.96 5.69
N LEU A 183 -12.01 9.11 6.62
CA LEU A 183 -11.45 8.01 7.39
C LEU A 183 -12.04 8.06 8.79
N GLY A 184 -12.54 6.94 9.31
CA GLY A 184 -13.22 6.94 10.59
C GLY A 184 -13.62 5.56 11.09
N THR A 185 -14.30 5.54 12.23
CA THR A 185 -14.81 4.31 12.83
C THR A 185 -16.30 4.16 12.57
N VAL A 186 -16.70 2.96 12.12
CA VAL A 186 -18.10 2.58 11.94
C VAL A 186 -18.37 1.25 12.61
N GLY A 187 -19.63 1.00 12.99
CA GLY A 187 -20.02 -0.26 13.61
C GLY A 187 -21.03 -0.07 14.73
N GLY A 188 -21.03 -1.00 15.68
CA GLY A 188 -21.90 -0.99 16.86
C GLY A 188 -21.09 -1.12 18.15
N TYR A 189 -21.77 -1.08 19.30
CA TYR A 189 -21.14 -1.05 20.63
C TYR A 189 -20.09 -2.15 20.86
N ASN A 190 -20.32 -3.36 20.33
CA ASN A 190 -19.42 -4.51 20.53
C ASN A 190 -18.38 -4.70 19.42
N ARG A 191 -18.48 -3.97 18.30
CA ARG A 191 -17.58 -4.13 17.15
C ARG A 191 -17.52 -2.83 16.36
N MET A 192 -16.35 -2.19 16.43
CA MET A 192 -15.97 -1.05 15.61
C MET A 192 -15.00 -1.53 14.53
N ASP A 193 -15.08 -0.93 13.35
CA ASP A 193 -14.17 -1.16 12.24
C ASP A 193 -13.63 0.18 11.73
N GLY A 194 -12.33 0.21 11.46
CA GLY A 194 -11.71 1.33 10.76
C GLY A 194 -12.11 1.26 9.29
N THR A 195 -12.70 2.32 8.79
CA THR A 195 -13.16 2.38 7.41
C THR A 195 -12.77 3.67 6.73
N VAL A 196 -12.71 3.58 5.41
CA VAL A 196 -12.60 4.71 4.51
C VAL A 196 -13.81 4.75 3.61
N ILE A 197 -14.51 5.87 3.61
CA ILE A 197 -15.68 6.10 2.77
C ILE A 197 -15.34 7.23 1.80
N SER A 198 -15.22 6.89 0.52
CA SER A 198 -15.07 7.89 -0.55
C SER A 198 -15.26 7.31 -1.95
N ASP A 199 -15.77 8.15 -2.85
CA ASP A 199 -15.67 7.95 -4.30
C ASP A 199 -14.21 7.78 -4.77
N ALA A 200 -13.25 8.36 -4.06
CA ALA A 200 -11.83 8.26 -4.36
C ALA A 200 -11.32 6.81 -4.23
N VAL A 201 -11.80 6.07 -3.23
CA VAL A 201 -11.48 4.65 -3.01
C VAL A 201 -12.05 3.81 -4.15
N ASN A 202 -13.31 4.06 -4.52
CA ASN A 202 -13.99 3.35 -5.61
C ASN A 202 -13.28 3.56 -6.96
N LEU A 203 -12.76 4.77 -7.22
CA LEU A 203 -12.00 5.06 -8.42
C LEU A 203 -10.64 4.32 -8.42
N ALA A 204 -9.91 4.29 -7.31
CA ALA A 204 -8.65 3.55 -7.21
C ALA A 204 -8.83 2.05 -7.48
N SER A 205 -9.82 1.41 -6.84
CA SER A 205 -10.15 -0.01 -7.08
C SER A 205 -10.54 -0.26 -8.54
N ARG A 206 -11.30 0.65 -9.15
CA ARG A 206 -11.65 0.52 -10.57
C ARG A 206 -10.45 0.69 -11.51
N LEU A 207 -9.51 1.58 -11.20
CA LEU A 207 -8.28 1.72 -11.96
C LEU A 207 -7.45 0.45 -11.88
N GLU A 208 -7.33 -0.16 -10.70
CA GLU A 208 -6.70 -1.47 -10.53
C GLU A 208 -7.36 -2.47 -11.49
N SER A 209 -8.68 -2.61 -11.47
CA SER A 209 -9.35 -3.61 -12.31
C SER A 209 -9.22 -3.33 -13.82
N LEU A 210 -9.01 -2.07 -14.22
CA LEU A 210 -8.75 -1.69 -15.62
C LEU A 210 -7.35 -2.11 -16.09
N THR A 211 -6.38 -2.31 -15.19
CA THR A 211 -5.03 -2.78 -15.52
C THR A 211 -5.08 -4.06 -16.35
N LYS A 212 -5.95 -5.01 -15.97
CA LYS A 212 -6.18 -6.27 -16.68
C LYS A 212 -6.70 -6.05 -18.10
N LYS A 213 -7.63 -5.09 -18.28
CA LYS A 213 -8.22 -4.79 -19.59
C LYS A 213 -7.19 -4.19 -20.54
N TYR A 214 -6.38 -3.25 -20.06
CA TYR A 214 -5.36 -2.57 -20.86
C TYR A 214 -4.05 -3.35 -20.96
N GLY A 215 -3.87 -4.40 -20.16
CA GLY A 215 -2.65 -5.21 -20.15
C GLY A 215 -1.45 -4.54 -19.45
N VAL A 216 -1.69 -3.50 -18.66
CA VAL A 216 -0.65 -2.62 -18.05
C VAL A 216 -0.53 -2.85 -16.56
N ASN A 217 0.62 -2.56 -15.94
CA ASN A 217 0.85 -2.93 -14.54
C ASN A 217 0.37 -1.87 -13.55
N LEU A 218 0.47 -0.58 -13.89
CA LEU A 218 0.15 0.53 -12.98
C LEU A 218 -0.65 1.62 -13.70
N LEU A 219 -1.83 1.93 -13.15
CA LEU A 219 -2.69 3.01 -13.60
C LEU A 219 -2.88 4.06 -12.52
N ILE A 220 -2.79 5.33 -12.91
CA ILE A 220 -3.08 6.46 -12.03
C ILE A 220 -4.19 7.33 -12.63
N SER A 221 -4.99 7.91 -11.74
CA SER A 221 -6.00 8.90 -12.11
C SER A 221 -5.37 10.23 -12.55
N HIS A 222 -6.14 11.05 -13.25
CA HIS A 222 -5.79 12.46 -13.48
C HIS A 222 -5.52 13.22 -12.18
N GLN A 223 -6.28 12.96 -11.12
CA GLN A 223 -6.09 13.60 -9.82
C GLN A 223 -4.72 13.29 -9.22
N THR A 224 -4.28 12.03 -9.32
CA THR A 224 -2.95 11.60 -8.89
C THR A 224 -1.88 12.28 -9.74
N PHE A 225 -2.01 12.23 -11.07
CA PHE A 225 -1.07 12.87 -12.00
C PHE A 225 -0.90 14.36 -11.72
N ALA A 226 -2.00 15.09 -11.50
CA ALA A 226 -1.99 16.53 -11.23
C ALA A 226 -1.40 16.90 -9.86
N LYS A 227 -1.22 15.93 -8.96
CA LYS A 227 -0.68 16.10 -7.60
C LYS A 227 0.76 15.61 -7.47
N LEU A 228 1.37 15.10 -8.54
CA LEU A 228 2.78 14.75 -8.54
C LEU A 228 3.64 16.01 -8.43
N GLY A 229 4.66 15.99 -7.59
CA GLY A 229 5.60 17.11 -7.43
C GLY A 229 6.40 17.39 -8.71
N ASN A 230 6.80 16.33 -9.43
CA ASN A 230 7.44 16.43 -10.73
C ASN A 230 7.05 15.24 -11.63
N ALA A 231 6.07 15.42 -12.51
CA ALA A 231 5.64 14.35 -13.42
C ALA A 231 6.75 13.84 -14.36
N ASN A 232 7.73 14.67 -14.70
CA ASN A 232 8.82 14.32 -15.63
C ASN A 232 9.83 13.33 -15.04
N GLN A 233 9.76 13.02 -13.74
CA GLN A 233 10.62 12.02 -13.12
C GLN A 233 10.12 10.58 -13.36
N TYR A 234 8.90 10.45 -13.87
CA TYR A 234 8.25 9.17 -14.14
C TYR A 234 7.99 9.01 -15.63
N ASN A 235 7.94 7.77 -16.08
CA ASN A 235 7.56 7.43 -17.44
C ASN A 235 6.04 7.26 -17.49
N ILE A 236 5.35 8.30 -17.95
CA ILE A 236 3.88 8.39 -17.92
C ILE A 236 3.33 8.67 -19.31
N ARG A 237 2.22 8.01 -19.66
CA ARG A 237 1.43 8.36 -20.86
C ARG A 237 -0.06 8.29 -20.59
N LEU A 238 -0.84 9.14 -21.26
CA LEU A 238 -2.31 9.07 -21.25
C LEU A 238 -2.76 7.81 -22.02
N ILE A 239 -3.64 6.99 -21.44
CA ILE A 239 -4.10 5.76 -22.11
C ILE A 239 -5.59 5.71 -22.41
N ASP A 240 -6.45 6.39 -21.63
CA ASP A 240 -7.90 6.44 -21.92
C ASP A 240 -8.58 7.57 -21.12
N ARG A 241 -9.85 7.82 -21.43
CA ARG A 241 -10.79 8.66 -20.66
C ARG A 241 -12.00 7.82 -20.31
N VAL A 242 -12.08 7.38 -19.04
CA VAL A 242 -13.12 6.44 -18.60
C VAL A 242 -14.25 7.15 -17.86
N THR A 243 -15.49 6.82 -18.21
CA THR A 243 -16.66 7.28 -17.46
C THR A 243 -16.90 6.36 -16.26
N VAL A 244 -16.81 6.94 -15.06
CA VAL A 244 -17.09 6.22 -13.82
C VAL A 244 -18.60 6.15 -13.62
N LYS A 245 -19.14 4.99 -13.20
CA LYS A 245 -20.57 4.88 -12.88
C LYS A 245 -20.88 5.90 -11.77
N GLY A 246 -21.89 6.73 -11.98
CA GLY A 246 -22.27 7.80 -11.04
C GLY A 246 -21.57 9.15 -11.25
N LYS A 247 -20.60 9.28 -12.18
CA LYS A 247 -20.00 10.57 -12.55
C LYS A 247 -20.32 10.95 -13.99
N SER A 248 -20.67 12.22 -14.20
CA SER A 248 -21.02 12.77 -15.52
C SER A 248 -19.80 13.14 -16.38
N LYS A 249 -18.64 13.36 -15.78
CA LYS A 249 -17.40 13.73 -16.49
C LYS A 249 -16.46 12.52 -16.60
N PRO A 250 -15.92 12.22 -17.80
CA PRO A 250 -14.86 11.23 -17.96
C PRO A 250 -13.62 11.60 -17.14
N VAL A 251 -12.97 10.59 -16.56
CA VAL A 251 -11.69 10.74 -15.85
C VAL A 251 -10.58 10.26 -16.78
N ALA A 252 -9.56 11.10 -17.00
CA ALA A 252 -8.37 10.68 -17.74
C ALA A 252 -7.55 9.69 -16.89
N VAL A 253 -7.07 8.65 -17.56
CA VAL A 253 -6.31 7.55 -16.96
C VAL A 253 -4.93 7.52 -17.59
N PHE A 254 -3.91 7.51 -16.75
CA PHE A 254 -2.52 7.49 -17.15
C PHE A 254 -1.90 6.17 -16.75
N GLU A 255 -1.06 5.63 -17.62
CA GLU A 255 -0.19 4.52 -17.31
C GLU A 255 1.16 5.06 -16.84
N VAL A 256 1.67 4.49 -15.74
CA VAL A 256 3.05 4.71 -15.28
C VAL A 256 3.81 3.40 -15.54
N PHE A 257 4.81 3.42 -16.41
CA PHE A 257 5.43 2.21 -16.94
C PHE A 257 6.89 2.00 -16.49
N ASP A 258 7.35 2.73 -15.47
CA ASP A 258 8.66 2.55 -14.82
C ASP A 258 8.86 1.15 -14.20
N GLY A 259 7.77 0.46 -13.89
CA GLY A 259 7.78 -0.90 -13.35
C GLY A 259 7.92 -2.01 -14.40
N ASP A 260 7.81 -1.70 -15.68
CA ASP A 260 7.75 -2.69 -16.77
C ASP A 260 9.09 -3.38 -17.03
N GLU A 261 9.06 -4.47 -17.80
CA GLU A 261 10.27 -5.11 -18.31
C GLU A 261 11.02 -4.18 -19.27
N ALA A 262 12.35 -4.24 -19.30
CA ALA A 262 13.19 -3.31 -20.04
C ALA A 262 12.79 -3.21 -21.52
N GLU A 263 12.55 -4.35 -22.19
CA GLU A 263 12.12 -4.40 -23.59
C GLU A 263 10.79 -3.64 -23.82
N ILE A 264 9.83 -3.78 -22.91
CA ILE A 264 8.52 -3.12 -23.02
C ILE A 264 8.64 -1.63 -22.71
N LEU A 265 9.43 -1.28 -21.69
CA LEU A 265 9.68 0.11 -21.30
C LEU A 265 10.38 0.88 -22.44
N GLU A 266 11.45 0.33 -22.99
CA GLU A 266 12.20 0.94 -24.11
C GLU A 266 11.29 1.11 -25.34
N GLY A 267 10.51 0.08 -25.70
CA GLY A 267 9.55 0.18 -26.79
C GLY A 267 8.46 1.23 -26.55
N LYS A 268 8.00 1.41 -25.31
CA LYS A 268 7.05 2.49 -24.95
C LYS A 268 7.68 3.87 -25.04
N LEU A 269 8.93 4.03 -24.61
CA LEU A 269 9.66 5.30 -24.74
C LEU A 269 9.85 5.69 -26.21
N GLU A 270 10.27 4.75 -27.05
CA GLU A 270 10.50 5.00 -28.48
C GLU A 270 9.20 5.35 -29.22
N THR A 271 8.08 4.75 -28.83
CA THR A 271 6.78 4.94 -29.48
C THR A 271 5.91 6.01 -28.82
N GLN A 272 6.35 6.64 -27.72
CA GLN A 272 5.50 7.50 -26.90
C GLN A 272 4.85 8.63 -27.69
N THR A 273 5.64 9.39 -28.46
CA THR A 273 5.13 10.50 -29.27
C THR A 273 4.13 10.02 -30.33
N ILE A 274 4.44 8.90 -31.00
CA ILE A 274 3.57 8.32 -32.03
C ILE A 274 2.24 7.86 -31.41
N PHE A 275 2.31 7.26 -30.22
CA PHE A 275 1.14 6.80 -29.49
C PHE A 275 0.24 7.96 -29.06
N GLU A 276 0.82 9.04 -28.53
CA GLU A 276 0.08 10.24 -28.13
C GLU A 276 -0.59 10.93 -29.33
N GLU A 277 0.10 11.01 -30.46
CA GLU A 277 -0.47 11.50 -31.73
C GLU A 277 -1.62 10.60 -32.22
N ALA A 278 -1.44 9.28 -32.19
CA ALA A 278 -2.47 8.31 -32.57
C ALA A 278 -3.72 8.45 -31.70
N LEU A 279 -3.53 8.63 -30.39
CA LEU A 279 -4.61 8.82 -29.43
C LEU A 279 -5.34 10.16 -29.65
N PHE A 280 -4.61 11.23 -29.96
CA PHE A 280 -5.21 12.50 -30.35
C PHE A 280 -6.08 12.35 -31.61
N LEU A 281 -5.54 11.73 -32.67
CA LEU A 281 -6.24 11.47 -33.92
C LEU A 281 -7.52 10.64 -33.70
N TYR A 282 -7.45 9.64 -32.82
CA TYR A 282 -8.61 8.86 -32.41
C TYR A 282 -9.69 9.74 -31.78
N TYR A 283 -9.33 10.64 -30.85
CA TYR A 283 -10.29 11.52 -30.17
C TYR A 283 -10.89 12.60 -31.06
N VAL A 284 -10.21 13.02 -32.13
CA VAL A 284 -10.79 13.92 -33.17
C VAL A 284 -11.48 13.16 -34.30
N HIS A 285 -11.73 11.85 -34.12
CA HIS A 285 -12.41 10.96 -35.07
C HIS A 285 -11.71 10.79 -36.43
N ASN A 286 -10.41 11.07 -36.51
CA ASN A 286 -9.60 10.77 -37.69
C ASN A 286 -9.09 9.32 -37.64
N PHE A 287 -10.00 8.36 -37.76
CA PHE A 287 -9.69 6.93 -37.57
C PHE A 287 -8.71 6.37 -38.59
N LYS A 288 -8.67 6.92 -39.80
CA LYS A 288 -7.76 6.46 -40.86
C LYS A 288 -6.30 6.75 -40.51
N GLU A 289 -5.99 7.98 -40.13
CA GLU A 289 -4.63 8.35 -39.71
C GLU A 289 -4.29 7.74 -38.35
N ALA A 290 -5.24 7.67 -37.42
CA ALA A 290 -5.03 6.99 -36.14
C ALA A 290 -4.65 5.51 -36.32
N THR A 291 -5.31 4.80 -37.23
CA THR A 291 -4.98 3.39 -37.58
C THR A 291 -3.53 3.27 -38.03
N GLN A 292 -3.07 4.16 -38.91
CA GLN A 292 -1.69 4.13 -39.39
C GLN A 292 -0.71 4.35 -38.23
N ARG A 293 -0.94 5.36 -37.38
CA ARG A 293 -0.04 5.67 -36.26
C ARG A 293 -0.01 4.57 -35.20
N PHE A 294 -1.14 3.92 -34.89
CA PHE A 294 -1.14 2.75 -34.02
C PHE A 294 -0.42 1.56 -34.65
N GLN A 295 -0.49 1.38 -35.97
CA GLN A 295 0.27 0.34 -36.66
C GLN A 295 1.78 0.62 -36.59
N ASP A 296 2.20 1.88 -36.76
CA ASP A 296 3.60 2.30 -36.63
C ASP A 296 4.12 2.04 -35.19
N CYS A 297 3.31 2.32 -34.17
CA CYS A 297 3.63 1.96 -32.78
C CYS A 297 3.85 0.46 -32.61
N LEU A 298 2.98 -0.36 -33.20
CA LEU A 298 3.04 -1.81 -33.08
C LEU A 298 4.15 -2.46 -33.92
N THR A 299 4.70 -1.76 -34.92
CA THR A 299 5.90 -2.20 -35.63
C THR A 299 7.13 -2.15 -34.72
N VAL A 300 7.23 -1.14 -33.87
CA VAL A 300 8.34 -0.95 -32.92
C VAL A 300 8.09 -1.71 -31.60
N ASN A 301 6.87 -1.63 -31.06
CA ASN A 301 6.46 -2.30 -29.83
C ASN A 301 5.21 -3.19 -30.04
N PRO A 302 5.37 -4.40 -30.61
CA PRO A 302 4.25 -5.29 -30.91
C PRO A 302 3.46 -5.74 -29.67
N ARG A 303 4.08 -5.66 -28.48
CA ARG A 303 3.49 -6.10 -27.21
C ARG A 303 2.68 -5.00 -26.51
N ASP A 304 2.62 -3.79 -27.06
CA ASP A 304 1.81 -2.72 -26.49
C ASP A 304 0.32 -3.02 -26.63
N LYS A 305 -0.26 -3.57 -25.56
CA LYS A 305 -1.67 -3.97 -25.56
C LYS A 305 -2.62 -2.78 -25.70
N VAL A 306 -2.24 -1.59 -25.25
CA VAL A 306 -3.07 -0.39 -25.39
C VAL A 306 -3.14 0.01 -26.85
N ALA A 307 -2.02 0.03 -27.56
CA ALA A 307 -1.99 0.32 -28.99
C ALA A 307 -2.81 -0.70 -29.80
N GLN A 308 -2.74 -2.00 -29.46
CA GLN A 308 -3.58 -3.04 -30.08
C GLN A 308 -5.08 -2.75 -29.89
N ILE A 309 -5.50 -2.41 -28.67
CA ILE A 309 -6.91 -2.11 -28.36
C ILE A 309 -7.41 -0.93 -29.20
N TYR A 310 -6.62 0.13 -29.33
CA TYR A 310 -7.03 1.28 -30.12
C TYR A 310 -7.01 1.02 -31.63
N LEU A 311 -6.06 0.23 -32.13
CA LEU A 311 -6.07 -0.21 -33.53
C LEU A 311 -7.37 -0.95 -33.86
N GLU A 312 -7.78 -1.91 -33.02
CA GLU A 312 -9.04 -2.64 -33.17
C GLU A 312 -10.25 -1.69 -33.14
N ARG A 313 -10.28 -0.72 -32.21
CA ARG A 313 -11.35 0.29 -32.11
C ARG A 313 -11.41 1.17 -33.38
N CYS A 314 -10.27 1.63 -33.91
CA CYS A 314 -10.23 2.41 -35.14
C CYS A 314 -10.81 1.62 -36.32
N GLN A 315 -10.43 0.35 -36.46
CA GLN A 315 -10.90 -0.52 -37.54
C GLN A 315 -12.42 -0.75 -37.47
N GLN A 316 -12.99 -0.90 -36.27
CA GLN A 316 -14.44 -1.03 -36.08
C GLN A 316 -15.23 0.21 -36.52
N HIS A 317 -14.63 1.41 -36.46
CA HIS A 317 -15.26 2.65 -36.92
C HIS A 317 -15.09 2.91 -38.43
N LEU A 318 -14.28 2.11 -39.13
CA LEU A 318 -14.03 2.23 -40.57
C LEU A 318 -14.87 1.24 -41.42
N ILE A 319 -15.58 0.32 -40.77
CA ILE A 319 -16.55 -0.62 -41.37
C ILE A 319 -17.93 0.02 -41.40
#